data_AF-A0A976DND2-F1
#
_entry.id   AF-A0A976DND2-F1
#
_cell.length_a   1.000
_cell.length_b   1.000
_cell.length_c   1.000
_cell.angle_alpha   90.00
_cell.angle_beta   90.00
_cell.angle_gamma   90.00
#
_symmetry.space_group_name_H-M   'P 1'
#
loop_
_entity.id
_entity.type
_entity.pdbx_description
1 polymer ?
#
loop_
_entity_poly.entity_id
_entity_poly.type
_entity_poly.pdbx_seq_one_letter_code
_entity_poly.pdbx_strand_id
1 'polypeptide(L)'
;GIVDVTPETARDGFIADTPETLLADVFTMAEGDVRVIEAEGFVAVVRLDRILPAATEGPDAEALKTALMAQAEQAIASDAFNAFTTALTTEAGISIDQAAINAVHASLP
;
A
#
# COMPACT_ATOMS: atom_id res chain seq x y z
N GLY A 1 27.96 -23.85 -12.49
CA GLY A 1 26.52 -23.72 -12.24
C GLY A 1 26.18 -22.26 -12.33
N ILE A 2 25.09 -21.91 -13.00
CA ILE A 2 24.64 -20.53 -13.12
C ILE A 2 24.18 -20.05 -11.73
N VAL A 3 25.05 -19.36 -11.01
CA VAL A 3 24.73 -18.70 -9.75
C VAL A 3 24.84 -17.23 -10.05
N ASP A 4 23.71 -16.54 -10.05
CA ASP A 4 23.68 -15.09 -10.14
C ASP A 4 23.63 -14.49 -8.74
N VAL A 5 24.39 -13.44 -8.51
CA VAL A 5 24.44 -12.73 -7.22
C VAL A 5 23.87 -11.34 -7.46
N THR A 6 22.63 -11.16 -7.03
CA THR A 6 21.97 -9.86 -7.11
C THR A 6 22.53 -8.94 -6.01
N PRO A 7 22.88 -7.68 -6.32
CA PRO A 7 23.22 -6.69 -5.30
C PRO A 7 22.03 -6.39 -4.38
N GLU A 8 22.27 -5.62 -3.31
CA GLU A 8 21.21 -5.19 -2.41
C GLU A 8 20.05 -4.54 -3.18
N THR A 9 18.84 -5.04 -2.96
CA THR A 9 17.65 -4.68 -3.72
C THR A 9 16.50 -4.41 -2.75
N ALA A 10 15.87 -3.25 -2.89
CA ALA A 10 14.71 -2.85 -2.09
C ALA A 10 13.41 -3.52 -2.59
N ARG A 11 12.30 -3.36 -1.85
CA ARG A 11 11.00 -3.99 -2.19
C ARG A 11 10.42 -3.53 -3.52
N ASP A 12 10.79 -2.35 -3.97
CA ASP A 12 10.45 -1.72 -5.25
C ASP A 12 11.50 -1.97 -6.33
N GLY A 13 12.56 -2.73 -6.03
CA GLY A 13 13.60 -3.08 -6.97
C GLY A 13 13.12 -4.03 -8.07
N PHE A 14 13.98 -4.21 -9.08
CA PHE A 14 13.69 -5.08 -10.22
C PHE A 14 14.89 -5.97 -10.52
N ILE A 15 14.63 -7.25 -10.74
CA ILE A 15 15.64 -8.23 -11.14
C ILE A 15 15.25 -8.74 -12.54
N ALA A 16 16.12 -8.48 -13.52
CA ALA A 16 15.88 -8.91 -14.90
C ALA A 16 15.74 -10.44 -14.99
N ASP A 17 14.93 -10.90 -15.93
CA ASP A 17 14.70 -12.33 -16.21
C ASP A 17 14.14 -13.13 -15.01
N THR A 18 13.45 -12.47 -14.07
CA THR A 18 12.78 -13.12 -12.94
C THR A 18 11.29 -12.75 -12.85
N PRO A 19 10.44 -13.62 -12.27
CA PRO A 19 9.04 -13.31 -12.02
C PRO A 19 8.87 -12.13 -11.06
N GLU A 20 7.81 -11.34 -11.24
CA GLU A 20 7.45 -10.23 -10.34
C GLU A 20 7.18 -10.69 -8.90
N THR A 21 6.80 -11.95 -8.72
CA THR A 21 6.57 -12.56 -7.40
C THR A 21 7.85 -12.90 -6.66
N LEU A 22 9.00 -13.00 -7.35
CA LEU A 22 10.27 -13.42 -6.77
C LEU A 22 10.66 -12.55 -5.59
N LEU A 23 10.66 -11.23 -5.77
CA LEU A 23 11.03 -10.29 -4.71
C LEU A 23 10.06 -10.38 -3.53
N ALA A 24 8.76 -10.44 -3.80
CA ALA A 24 7.75 -10.59 -2.76
C ALA A 24 8.00 -11.85 -1.91
N ASP A 25 8.28 -12.99 -2.55
CA ASP A 25 8.59 -14.24 -1.87
C ASP A 25 9.89 -14.16 -1.05
N VAL A 26 10.94 -13.54 -1.59
CA VAL A 26 12.22 -13.34 -0.89
C VAL A 26 12.05 -12.47 0.36
N PHE A 27 11.21 -11.44 0.32
CA PHE A 27 10.91 -10.60 1.48
C PHE A 27 10.09 -11.30 2.58
N THR A 28 9.61 -12.53 2.34
CA THR A 28 9.01 -13.39 3.38
C THR A 28 10.00 -14.38 4.01
N MET A 29 11.22 -14.48 3.48
CA MET A 29 12.26 -15.39 3.95
C MET A 29 13.02 -14.79 5.14
N ALA A 30 13.54 -15.64 6.03
CA ALA A 30 14.50 -15.23 7.05
C ALA A 30 15.92 -15.18 6.47
N GLU A 31 16.80 -14.41 7.11
CA GLU A 31 18.22 -14.37 6.74
C GLU A 31 18.84 -15.77 6.82
N GLY A 32 19.53 -16.18 5.76
CA GLY A 32 20.11 -17.52 5.60
C GLY A 32 19.15 -18.58 5.06
N ASP A 33 17.86 -18.28 4.90
CA ASP A 33 16.89 -19.24 4.36
C ASP A 33 17.20 -19.55 2.89
N VAL A 34 16.92 -20.79 2.51
CA VAL A 34 16.95 -21.28 1.14
C VAL A 34 15.55 -21.72 0.75
N ARG A 35 15.05 -21.24 -0.38
CA ARG A 35 13.72 -21.58 -0.90
C ARG A 35 13.79 -21.84 -2.40
N VAL A 36 12.99 -22.81 -2.85
CA VAL A 36 12.73 -23.01 -4.27
C VAL A 36 11.55 -22.12 -4.66
N ILE A 37 11.73 -21.29 -5.68
CA ILE A 37 10.68 -20.44 -6.22
C ILE A 37 10.34 -20.99 -7.61
N GLU A 38 9.07 -21.35 -7.77
CA GLU A 38 8.51 -21.92 -8.99
C GLU A 38 7.42 -20.98 -9.51
N ALA A 39 7.57 -20.55 -10.75
CA ALA A 39 6.59 -19.76 -11.48
C ALA A 39 6.49 -20.29 -12.91
N GLU A 40 5.52 -19.79 -13.68
CA GLU A 40 5.31 -20.25 -15.05
C GLU A 40 6.58 -20.01 -15.90
N GLY A 41 7.23 -21.10 -16.34
CA GLY A 41 8.47 -21.04 -17.11
C GLY A 41 9.73 -20.68 -16.33
N PHE A 42 9.67 -20.59 -15.00
CA PHE A 42 10.80 -20.20 -14.15
C PHE A 42 10.91 -21.09 -12.91
N VAL A 43 12.10 -21.65 -12.67
CA VAL A 43 12.42 -22.40 -11.45
C VAL A 43 13.79 -21.97 -10.98
N ALA A 44 13.89 -21.48 -9.75
CA ALA A 44 15.16 -21.07 -9.15
C ALA A 44 15.25 -21.49 -7.69
N VAL A 45 16.48 -21.69 -7.22
CA VAL A 45 16.80 -21.84 -5.80
C VAL A 45 17.37 -20.51 -5.33
N VAL A 46 16.68 -19.85 -4.42
CA VAL A 46 17.11 -18.57 -3.84
C VAL A 46 17.61 -18.79 -2.42
N ARG A 47 18.73 -18.17 -2.09
CA ARG A 47 19.22 -18.05 -0.72
C ARG A 47 19.26 -16.57 -0.34
N LEU A 48 18.63 -16.21 0.76
CA LEU A 48 18.70 -14.85 1.29
C LEU A 48 19.99 -14.70 2.10
N ASP A 49 20.96 -13.95 1.58
CA ASP A 49 22.25 -13.82 2.25
C ASP A 49 22.18 -12.89 3.47
N ARG A 50 21.51 -11.73 3.36
CA ARG A 50 21.39 -10.73 4.45
C ARG A 50 20.12 -9.89 4.33
N ILE A 51 19.58 -9.44 5.48
CA ILE A 51 18.52 -8.42 5.54
C ILE A 51 19.10 -7.11 6.07
N LEU A 52 19.04 -6.05 5.27
CA LEU A 52 19.50 -4.72 5.67
C LEU A 52 18.33 -3.83 6.11
N PRO A 53 18.48 -3.01 7.16
CA PRO A 53 17.45 -2.07 7.56
C PRO A 53 17.26 -1.00 6.48
N ALA A 54 16.01 -0.57 6.28
CA ALA A 54 15.72 0.56 5.40
C ALA A 54 16.37 1.84 5.95
N ALA A 55 16.91 2.67 5.06
CA ALA A 55 17.44 3.97 5.44
C ALA A 55 16.31 4.86 5.98
N THR A 56 16.40 5.25 7.24
CA THR A 56 15.43 6.16 7.90
C THR A 56 15.88 7.62 7.88
N GLU A 57 17.04 7.89 7.29
CA GLU A 57 17.65 9.22 7.24
C GLU A 57 18.01 9.56 5.79
N GLY A 58 18.09 10.86 5.49
CA GLY A 58 18.42 11.38 4.17
C GLY A 58 17.22 11.94 3.41
N PRO A 59 17.47 12.56 2.24
CA PRO A 59 16.45 13.29 1.48
C PRO A 59 15.28 12.39 1.07
N ASP A 60 15.54 11.15 0.68
CA ASP A 60 14.50 10.22 0.23
C ASP A 60 13.60 9.75 1.39
N ALA A 61 14.19 9.46 2.55
CA ALA A 61 13.45 9.07 3.75
C ALA A 61 12.54 10.20 4.25
N GLU A 62 13.05 11.44 4.25
CA GLU A 62 12.26 12.63 4.61
C GLU A 62 11.16 12.93 3.58
N ALA A 63 11.41 12.73 2.28
CA ALA A 63 10.40 12.85 1.24
C ALA A 63 9.27 11.83 1.42
N LEU A 64 9.61 10.55 1.68
CA LEU A 64 8.64 9.49 1.95
C LEU A 64 7.82 9.81 3.21
N LYS A 65 8.48 10.21 4.30
CA LYS A 65 7.83 10.61 5.55
C LYS A 65 6.86 11.77 5.34
N THR A 66 7.28 12.80 4.59
CA THR A 66 6.44 13.96 4.26
C THR A 66 5.21 13.53 3.47
N ALA A 67 5.37 12.65 2.47
CA ALA A 67 4.26 12.13 1.68
C ALA A 67 3.27 11.32 2.55
N LEU A 68 3.77 10.49 3.47
CA LEU A 68 2.94 9.74 4.40
C LEU A 68 2.20 10.67 5.38
N MET A 69 2.85 11.70 5.90
CA MET A 69 2.21 12.68 6.79
C MET A 69 1.08 13.43 6.07
N ALA A 70 1.32 13.90 4.84
CA ALA A 70 0.29 14.59 4.05
C ALA A 70 -0.93 13.68 3.78
N GLN A 71 -0.69 12.40 3.48
CA GLN A 71 -1.77 11.42 3.29
C GLN A 71 -2.57 11.19 4.58
N ALA A 72 -1.87 11.06 5.71
CA ALA A 72 -2.52 10.88 7.02
C ALA A 72 -3.34 12.10 7.43
N GLU A 73 -2.82 13.32 7.23
CA GLU A 73 -3.53 14.57 7.51
C GLU A 73 -4.82 14.67 6.70
N GLN A 74 -4.78 14.35 5.40
CA GLN A 74 -5.95 14.37 4.54
C GLN A 74 -7.00 13.34 4.97
N ALA A 75 -6.58 12.13 5.35
CA ALA A 75 -7.47 11.09 5.83
C ALA A 75 -8.17 11.52 7.14
N ILE A 76 -7.40 12.04 8.09
CA ILE A 76 -7.93 12.54 9.37
C ILE A 76 -8.91 13.70 9.14
N ALA A 77 -8.59 14.63 8.24
CA ALA A 77 -9.48 15.75 7.92
C ALA A 77 -10.81 15.28 7.32
N SER A 78 -10.76 14.29 6.42
CA SER A 78 -11.96 13.67 5.82
C SER A 78 -12.80 12.96 6.87
N ASP A 79 -12.17 12.18 7.75
CA ASP A 79 -12.86 11.45 8.83
C ASP A 79 -13.49 12.42 9.83
N ALA A 80 -12.80 13.49 10.19
CA ALA A 80 -13.33 14.53 11.06
C ALA A 80 -14.52 15.26 10.42
N PHE A 81 -14.45 15.58 9.12
CA PHE A 81 -15.57 16.18 8.40
C PHE A 81 -16.79 15.25 8.35
N ASN A 82 -16.58 13.95 8.05
CA ASN A 82 -17.64 12.95 8.04
C ASN A 82 -18.28 12.77 9.42
N ALA A 83 -17.47 12.74 10.48
CA ALA A 83 -17.96 12.66 11.86
C ALA A 83 -18.77 13.91 12.23
N PHE A 84 -18.28 15.10 11.90
CA PHE A 84 -18.96 16.38 12.17
C PHE A 84 -20.29 16.49 11.42
N THR A 85 -20.31 16.18 10.12
CA THR A 85 -21.53 16.21 9.30
C THR A 85 -22.55 15.17 9.78
N THR A 86 -22.12 13.98 10.19
CA THR A 86 -22.98 12.96 10.79
C THR A 86 -23.59 13.45 12.11
N ALA A 87 -22.77 14.03 12.99
CA ALA A 87 -23.23 14.58 14.27
C ALA A 87 -24.22 15.73 14.05
N LEU A 88 -23.91 16.67 13.14
CA LEU A 88 -24.78 17.79 12.80
C LEU A 88 -26.12 17.33 12.22
N THR A 89 -26.12 16.31 11.34
CA THR A 89 -27.35 15.75 10.75
C THR A 89 -28.23 15.10 11.83
N THR A 90 -27.59 14.40 12.77
CA THR A 90 -28.26 13.73 13.90
C THR A 90 -28.86 14.75 14.87
N GLU A 91 -28.12 15.81 15.21
CA GLU A 91 -28.55 16.86 16.14
C GLU A 91 -29.59 17.80 15.53
N ALA A 92 -29.46 18.13 14.24
CA ALA A 92 -30.45 18.91 13.51
C ALA A 92 -31.78 18.15 13.29
N GLY A 93 -31.86 16.88 13.70
CA GLY A 93 -33.07 16.07 13.56
C GLY A 93 -33.48 15.88 12.10
N ILE A 94 -32.54 16.00 11.16
CA ILE A 94 -32.79 15.86 9.73
C ILE A 94 -32.95 14.36 9.46
N SER A 95 -34.16 13.86 9.73
CA SER A 95 -34.66 12.72 8.99
C SER A 95 -34.71 13.16 7.53
N ILE A 96 -33.74 12.74 6.73
CA ILE A 96 -33.84 12.85 5.28
C ILE A 96 -35.09 12.03 4.93
N ASP A 97 -36.19 12.74 4.74
CA ASP A 97 -37.44 12.15 4.31
C ASP A 97 -37.21 11.71 2.87
N GLN A 98 -36.87 10.44 2.68
CA GLN A 98 -36.53 9.87 1.36
C GLN A 98 -37.65 10.16 0.33
N ALA A 99 -38.88 10.39 0.80
CA ALA A 99 -40.01 10.85 0.02
C ALA A 99 -39.79 12.23 -0.64
N ALA A 100 -39.14 13.17 0.04
CA ALA A 100 -38.85 14.50 -0.50
C ALA A 100 -37.74 14.48 -1.56
N ILE A 101 -36.71 13.63 -1.39
CA ILE A 101 -35.68 13.43 -2.42
C ILE A 101 -36.28 12.76 -3.67
N ASN A 102 -37.12 11.74 -3.49
CA ASN A 102 -37.81 11.08 -4.59
C ASN A 102 -38.76 12.04 -5.34
N ALA A 103 -39.36 13.02 -4.66
CA ALA A 103 -40.21 14.04 -5.28
C ALA A 103 -39.42 15.06 -6.11
N VAL A 104 -38.23 15.47 -5.66
CA VAL A 104 -37.37 16.39 -6.44
C VAL A 104 -36.81 15.71 -7.68
N HIS A 105 -36.36 14.46 -7.57
CA HIS A 105 -35.93 13.64 -8.73
C HIS A 105 -37.08 13.37 -9.72
N ALA A 106 -38.34 13.33 -9.28
CA ALA A 106 -39.50 13.22 -10.17
C ALA A 106 -39.95 14.55 -10.79
N SER A 107 -39.47 15.70 -10.28
CA SER A 107 -39.85 17.05 -10.73
C SER A 107 -38.81 17.77 -11.61
N LEU A 108 -37.65 17.15 -11.84
CA LEU A 108 -36.66 17.62 -12.81
C LEU A 108 -36.92 16.94 -14.17
N PRO A 109 -37.52 17.63 -15.16
CA PRO A 109 -37.65 17.14 -16.54
C PRO A 109 -36.31 17.09 -17.27
#